data_AF-A0A559MB29-F1
#
_entry.id   AF-A0A559MB29-F1
#
_cell.length_a   1.000
_cell.length_b   1.000
_cell.length_c   1.000
_cell.angle_alpha   90.00
_cell.angle_beta   90.00
_cell.angle_gamma   90.00
#
_symmetry.space_group_name_H-M   'P 1'
#
loop_
_entity.id
_entity.type
_entity.pdbx_description
1 polymer ?
#
loop_
_entity_poly.entity_id
_entity_poly.type
_entity_poly.pdbx_seq_one_letter_code
_entity_poly.pdbx_strand_id
1 'polypeptide(L)'
;MYKQQRKKRNTQEKFRRRKISLVSKVDDLHRFFGADAFLVIRMRGRYYAYISTEGPYWPPTKEQMEQSYPLPEMKTPRDFDVVKEI
;
A
#
# COMPACT_ATOMS: atom_id res chain seq x y z
N MET A 1 -8.31 -13.09 -30.66
CA MET A 1 -7.78 -11.77 -30.19
C MET A 1 -8.67 -11.03 -29.20
N TYR A 2 -9.99 -10.91 -29.43
CA TYR A 2 -10.94 -10.18 -28.55
C TYR A 2 -10.98 -10.60 -27.06
N LYS A 3 -10.83 -11.90 -26.76
CA LYS A 3 -10.89 -12.41 -25.36
C LYS A 3 -9.70 -11.96 -24.49
N GLN A 4 -8.51 -11.76 -25.06
CA GLN A 4 -7.33 -11.35 -24.28
C GLN A 4 -7.38 -9.87 -23.90
N GLN A 5 -7.89 -9.00 -24.78
CA GLN A 5 -8.07 -7.58 -24.50
C GLN A 5 -9.08 -7.35 -23.36
N ARG A 6 -10.19 -8.10 -23.35
CA ARG A 6 -11.20 -8.05 -22.28
C ARG A 6 -10.66 -8.54 -20.93
N LYS A 7 -9.84 -9.61 -20.91
CA LYS A 7 -9.18 -10.08 -19.68
C LYS A 7 -8.21 -9.02 -19.11
N LYS A 8 -7.40 -8.39 -19.96
CA LYS A 8 -6.46 -7.32 -19.57
C LYS A 8 -7.19 -6.10 -18.99
N ARG A 9 -8.29 -5.66 -19.63
CA ARG A 9 -9.14 -4.55 -19.14
C ARG A 9 -9.72 -4.87 -17.76
N ASN A 10 -10.20 -6.09 -17.56
CA ASN A 10 -10.75 -6.52 -16.27
C ASN A 10 -9.68 -6.54 -15.15
N THR A 11 -8.45 -6.98 -15.44
CA THR A 11 -7.36 -6.96 -14.45
C THR A 11 -6.98 -5.52 -14.06
N GLN A 12 -6.93 -4.61 -15.02
CA GLN A 12 -6.58 -3.21 -14.76
C GLN A 12 -7.67 -2.51 -13.94
N GLU A 13 -8.95 -2.73 -14.26
CA GLU A 13 -10.05 -2.18 -13.47
C GLU A 13 -10.08 -2.76 -12.05
N LYS A 14 -9.83 -4.06 -11.89
CA LYS A 14 -9.71 -4.69 -10.56
C LYS A 14 -8.57 -4.07 -9.76
N PHE A 15 -7.40 -3.87 -10.37
CA PHE A 15 -6.28 -3.20 -9.73
C PHE A 15 -6.63 -1.77 -9.33
N ARG A 16 -7.23 -0.99 -10.24
CA ARG A 16 -7.64 0.39 -9.98
C ARG A 16 -8.58 0.48 -8.77
N ARG A 17 -9.62 -0.34 -8.72
CA ARG A 17 -10.59 -0.37 -7.61
C ARG A 17 -9.92 -0.73 -6.28
N ARG A 18 -9.10 -1.79 -6.24
CA ARG A 18 -8.38 -2.19 -5.03
C ARG A 18 -7.40 -1.12 -4.57
N LYS A 19 -6.65 -0.51 -5.48
CA LYS A 19 -5.73 0.59 -5.19
C LYS A 19 -6.46 1.77 -4.55
N ILE A 20 -7.58 2.21 -5.13
CA ILE A 20 -8.39 3.31 -4.57
C ILE A 20 -8.85 2.96 -3.16
N SER A 21 -9.41 1.77 -2.97
CA SER A 21 -9.87 1.32 -1.64
C SER A 21 -8.73 1.26 -0.61
N LEU A 22 -7.54 0.79 -1.00
CA LEU A 22 -6.38 0.74 -0.12
C LEU A 22 -5.92 2.14 0.27
N VAL A 23 -5.82 3.06 -0.70
CA VAL A 23 -5.46 4.47 -0.43
C VAL A 23 -6.48 5.11 0.51
N SER A 24 -7.78 4.90 0.30
CA SER A 24 -8.80 5.38 1.24
C SER A 24 -8.63 4.82 2.65
N LYS A 25 -8.28 3.53 2.78
CA LYS A 25 -8.03 2.92 4.11
C LYS A 25 -6.78 3.46 4.78
N VAL A 26 -5.75 3.80 4.02
CA VAL A 26 -4.55 4.45 4.55
C VAL A 26 -4.86 5.89 4.97
N ASP A 27 -5.67 6.60 4.18
CA ASP A 27 -6.14 7.96 4.52
C ASP A 27 -7.06 7.97 5.76
N ASP A 28 -7.88 6.93 5.96
CA ASP A 28 -8.65 6.73 7.19
C ASP A 28 -7.73 6.74 8.43
N LEU A 29 -6.55 6.10 8.36
CA LEU A 29 -5.59 6.09 9.48
C LEU A 29 -5.11 7.50 9.83
N HIS A 30 -4.83 8.31 8.81
CA HIS A 30 -4.43 9.70 9.01
C HIS A 30 -5.59 10.53 9.59
N ARG A 31 -6.78 10.48 8.98
CA ARG A 31 -7.93 11.30 9.38
C ARG A 31 -8.46 10.99 10.77
N PHE A 32 -8.54 9.70 11.13
CA PHE A 32 -9.21 9.29 12.36
C PHE A 32 -8.25 9.08 13.54
N PHE A 33 -6.96 8.83 13.27
CA PHE A 33 -5.97 8.54 14.32
C PHE A 33 -4.78 9.50 14.30
N GLY A 34 -4.73 10.46 13.38
CA GLY A 34 -3.62 11.40 13.26
C GLY A 34 -2.30 10.75 12.83
N ALA A 35 -2.35 9.54 12.28
CA ALA A 35 -1.15 8.82 11.88
C ALA A 35 -0.52 9.45 10.64
N ASP A 36 0.80 9.61 10.65
CA ASP A 36 1.56 9.86 9.42
C ASP A 36 1.65 8.54 8.64
N ALA A 37 1.22 8.57 7.38
CA ALA A 37 1.13 7.41 6.51
C ALA A 37 1.78 7.65 5.15
N PHE A 38 2.48 6.63 4.66
CA PHE A 38 3.10 6.62 3.34
C PHE A 38 2.90 5.26 2.70
N LEU A 39 2.45 5.25 1.44
CA LEU A 39 2.20 4.04 0.68
C LEU A 39 2.82 4.16 -0.70
N VAL A 40 3.61 3.16 -1.10
CA VAL A 40 4.13 3.02 -2.47
C VAL A 40 3.69 1.69 -3.04
N ILE A 41 3.13 1.75 -4.25
CA ILE A 41 2.73 0.57 -5.02
C ILE A 41 3.46 0.61 -6.35
N ARG A 42 4.15 -0.49 -6.69
CA ARG A 42 4.76 -0.69 -8.01
C ARG A 42 4.00 -1.75 -8.79
N MET A 43 3.49 -1.41 -9.97
CA MET A 43 2.85 -2.36 -10.88
C MET A 43 3.33 -2.11 -12.31
N ARG A 44 3.89 -3.15 -12.94
CA ARG A 44 4.36 -3.11 -14.35
C ARG A 44 5.25 -1.90 -14.64
N GLY A 45 6.22 -1.64 -13.76
CA GLY A 45 7.18 -0.53 -13.89
C GLY A 45 6.61 0.86 -13.55
N ARG A 46 5.32 0.98 -13.22
CA ARG A 46 4.72 2.26 -12.79
C ARG A 46 4.59 2.31 -11.27
N TYR A 47 4.92 3.47 -10.71
CA TYR A 47 4.75 3.76 -9.30
C TYR A 47 3.46 4.55 -9.06
N TYR A 48 2.80 4.23 -7.95
CA TYR A 48 1.69 5.00 -7.39
C TYR A 48 2.05 5.25 -5.94
N ALA A 49 1.95 6.50 -5.50
CA ALA A 49 2.28 6.89 -4.13
C ALA A 49 1.11 7.64 -3.48
N TYR A 50 1.01 7.51 -2.17
CA TYR A 50 0.20 8.36 -1.29
C TYR A 50 1.10 8.82 -0.14
N ILE A 51 0.98 10.10 0.22
CA ILE A 51 1.65 10.72 1.34
C ILE A 51 0.61 11.52 2.11
N SER A 52 0.49 11.28 3.42
CA SER A 52 -0.45 12.02 4.27
C SER A 52 0.05 13.41 4.62
N THR A 53 1.37 13.54 4.80
CA THR A 53 2.00 14.71 5.40
C THR A 53 3.23 15.10 4.61
N GLU A 54 3.30 16.35 4.18
CA GLU A 54 4.46 16.91 3.48
C GLU A 54 5.42 17.53 4.51
N GLY A 55 6.23 16.69 5.14
CA GLY A 55 7.24 17.09 6.12
C GLY A 55 8.67 16.77 5.64
N PRO A 56 9.69 17.53 6.07
CA PRO A 56 11.08 17.30 5.63
C PRO A 56 11.66 15.95 6.09
N TYR A 57 11.04 15.31 7.09
CA TYR A 57 11.48 14.04 7.68
C TYR A 57 10.52 12.87 7.38
N TRP A 58 9.54 13.07 6.49
CA TRP A 58 8.53 12.06 6.15
C TRP A 58 8.49 11.82 4.63
N PRO A 59 8.47 10.57 4.15
CA PRO A 59 8.58 9.31 4.91
C PRO A 59 10.01 9.02 5.39
N PRO A 60 10.18 8.22 6.46
CA PRO A 60 11.50 7.77 6.90
C PRO A 60 12.09 6.74 5.91
N THR A 61 13.41 6.70 5.85
CA THR A 61 14.17 5.63 5.19
C THR A 61 14.09 4.32 5.99
N LYS A 62 14.45 3.20 5.35
CA LYS A 62 14.49 1.89 6.01
C LYS A 62 15.47 1.90 7.18
N GLU A 63 16.62 2.52 6.98
CA GLU A 63 17.69 2.64 7.97
C GLU A 63 17.22 3.48 9.17
N GLN A 64 16.50 4.57 8.94
CA GLN A 64 15.90 5.37 10.02
C GLN A 64 14.85 4.59 10.81
N MET A 65 14.03 3.78 10.14
CA MET A 65 13.06 2.91 10.82
C MET A 65 13.75 1.84 11.68
N GLU A 66 14.82 1.21 11.18
CA GLU A 66 15.58 0.20 11.93
C GLU A 66 16.32 0.76 13.16
N GLN A 67 16.57 2.07 13.20
CA GLN A 67 17.18 2.77 14.33
C GLN A 67 16.16 3.30 15.35
N SER A 68 14.86 3.22 15.03
CA SER A 68 13.79 3.71 15.91
C SER A 68 13.48 2.75 17.06
N TYR A 69 12.97 3.30 18.17
CA TYR A 69 12.44 2.51 19.29
C TYR A 69 11.00 2.95 19.62
N PRO A 70 10.05 2.01 19.75
CA PRO A 70 10.21 0.56 19.60
C PRO A 70 10.52 0.15 18.15
N LEU A 71 11.10 -1.04 17.98
CA LEU A 71 11.37 -1.57 16.64
C LEU A 71 10.07 -1.64 15.81
N PRO A 72 10.08 -1.25 14.53
CA PRO A 72 8.90 -1.27 13.69
C PRO A 72 8.32 -2.68 13.53
N GLU A 73 6.99 -2.79 13.58
CA GLU A 73 6.30 -4.03 13.24
C GLU A 73 6.19 -4.18 11.71
N MET A 74 7.02 -5.05 11.13
CA MET A 74 7.02 -5.32 9.70
C MET A 74 6.09 -6.50 9.37
N LYS A 75 5.16 -6.31 8.42
CA LYS A 75 4.31 -7.36 7.87
C LYS A 75 4.64 -7.64 6.40
N THR A 76 4.62 -8.91 6.03
CA THR A 76 4.81 -9.43 4.68
C THR A 76 3.57 -10.22 4.25
N PRO A 77 3.42 -10.59 2.96
CA PRO A 77 2.29 -11.41 2.53
C PRO A 77 2.13 -12.73 3.31
N ARG A 78 3.24 -13.33 3.78
CA ARG A 78 3.23 -14.58 4.55
C ARG A 78 2.44 -14.47 5.85
N ASP A 79 2.42 -13.29 6.46
CA ASP A 79 1.69 -13.03 7.70
C ASP A 79 0.17 -13.07 7.51
N PHE A 80 -0.31 -13.02 6.27
CA PHE A 80 -1.74 -13.03 5.92
C PHE A 80 -2.20 -14.35 5.26
N ASP A 81 -1.27 -15.24 4.91
CA ASP A 81 -1.58 -16.49 4.19
C ASP A 81 -2.22 -17.58 5.08
N VAL A 82 -2.32 -17.36 6.41
CA VAL A 82 -2.78 -18.35 7.41
C VAL A 82 -4.31 -18.54 7.43
N VAL A 83 -5.10 -17.73 6.72
CA VAL A 83 -6.58 -17.76 6.82
C VAL A 83 -7.27 -18.63 5.75
N LYS A 84 -6.67 -19.75 5.36
CA LYS A 84 -7.26 -20.71 4.38
C LYS A 84 -7.27 -22.17 4.85
N GLU A 85 -7.51 -22.38 6.13
CA GLU A 85 -8.08 -23.64 6.61
C GLU A 85 -9.45 -23.32 7.20
N ILE A 86 -10.51 -23.60 6.43
CA ILE A 86 -11.89 -23.99 6.78
C ILE A 86 -12.66 -24.14 5.46
#